data_AF-B9KA45-F1
#
_entry.id   AF-B9KA45-F1
#
_cell.length_a   1.000
_cell.length_b   1.000
_cell.length_c   1.000
_cell.angle_alpha   90.00
_cell.angle_beta   90.00
_cell.angle_gamma   90.00
#
_symmetry.space_group_name_H-M   'P 1'
#
loop_
_entity.id
_entity.type
_entity.pdbx_description
1 polymer ?
#
loop_
_entity_poly.entity_id
_entity_poly.type
_entity_poly.pdbx_seq_one_letter_code
_entity_poly.pdbx_strand_id
1 'polypeptide(L)'
;MNAVEKIVRDLLSEKRITEARNLLSLFPGEFPHLELEVEYAARNWKAVKRIYESLPEELKEKYAEHYEHATSQYSIDYSREAEEALKELERKNVQGAISIVESIVKDYPELVEVIALRYKLARQRNDRKAMEKYRKLLMELDRTHPVLLENGLSSRKTGLFEILTISLLVAIFLVSLFALYIVPSSVKKESETPVIEQTVDIKPLEQRVEDVLSNIAVLSESMGKLNDLVEGRFTEVQSDVKTVSEDLESLKDLLANLNRKLSQIESALSTISTRESTPSVVYVPSKESRIERAKSLWFLGYMFYLRREYDEAIRRFDLAIEEIGEENVYFKDDVYYYRALSYYFKGDLSTARRLFEDFIEKFPDSEYTDDAEYFLKRI
;
A
#
# COMPACT_ATOMS: atom_id res chain seq x y z
N MET A 1 -23.44 28.59 4.51
CA MET A 1 -22.37 27.61 4.81
C MET A 1 -22.90 26.25 4.39
N ASN A 2 -22.15 25.52 3.54
CA ASN A 2 -22.58 24.21 3.05
C ASN A 2 -22.55 23.21 4.23
N ALA A 3 -23.56 22.34 4.35
CA ALA A 3 -23.63 21.35 5.44
C ALA A 3 -22.42 20.39 5.42
N VAL A 4 -21.93 20.02 4.23
CA VAL A 4 -20.75 19.17 4.05
C VAL A 4 -19.50 19.84 4.60
N GLU A 5 -19.29 21.12 4.31
CA GLU A 5 -18.15 21.90 4.80
C GLU A 5 -18.09 21.96 6.32
N LYS A 6 -19.24 22.17 6.97
CA LYS A 6 -19.33 22.16 8.43
C LYS A 6 -18.95 20.78 8.99
N ILE A 7 -19.53 19.71 8.45
CA ILE A 7 -19.28 18.34 8.93
C ILE A 7 -17.80 17.97 8.75
N VAL A 8 -17.20 18.27 7.61
CA VAL A 8 -15.79 17.97 7.36
C VAL A 8 -14.89 18.69 8.37
N ARG A 9 -15.12 19.98 8.64
CA ARG A 9 -14.33 20.73 9.63
C ARG A 9 -14.57 20.24 11.06
N ASP A 10 -15.79 19.85 11.40
CA ASP A 10 -16.09 19.22 12.69
C ASP A 10 -15.31 17.91 12.83
N LEU A 11 -15.31 17.05 11.81
CA LEU A 11 -14.52 15.81 11.77
C LEU A 11 -13.01 16.07 11.90
N LEU A 12 -12.47 17.08 11.22
CA LEU A 12 -11.06 17.46 11.33
C LEU A 12 -10.70 17.99 12.72
N SER A 13 -11.56 18.82 13.32
CA SER A 13 -11.37 19.31 14.70
C SER A 13 -11.34 18.17 15.71
N GLU A 14 -12.08 17.11 15.39
CA GLU A 14 -12.17 15.87 16.13
C GLU A 14 -11.06 14.86 15.79
N LYS A 15 -10.10 15.20 14.92
CA LYS A 15 -9.01 14.30 14.48
C LYS A 15 -9.53 13.04 13.78
N ARG A 16 -10.61 13.15 13.00
CA ARG A 16 -11.26 12.07 12.25
C ARG A 16 -10.98 12.23 10.75
N ILE A 17 -9.70 12.22 10.37
CA ILE A 17 -9.23 12.52 9.02
C ILE A 17 -9.73 11.49 8.02
N THR A 18 -9.62 10.18 8.33
CA THR A 18 -10.10 9.11 7.45
C THR A 18 -11.60 9.25 7.17
N GLU A 19 -12.41 9.55 8.18
CA GLU A 19 -13.84 9.74 7.96
C GLU A 19 -14.15 10.98 7.13
N ALA A 20 -13.39 12.07 7.30
CA ALA A 20 -13.50 13.25 6.45
C ALA A 20 -13.16 12.92 4.99
N ARG A 21 -12.08 12.14 4.73
CA ARG A 21 -11.75 11.63 3.39
C ARG A 21 -12.87 10.77 2.82
N ASN A 22 -13.41 9.84 3.60
CA ASN A 22 -14.50 8.95 3.19
C ASN A 22 -15.81 9.71 2.89
N LEU A 23 -16.07 10.80 3.60
CA LEU A 23 -17.21 11.67 3.30
C LEU A 23 -17.00 12.41 1.99
N LEU A 24 -15.82 13.00 1.78
CA LEU A 24 -15.49 13.74 0.56
C LEU A 24 -15.41 12.85 -0.68
N SER A 25 -15.02 11.58 -0.54
CA SER A 25 -14.98 10.64 -1.66
C SER A 25 -16.36 10.34 -2.26
N LEU A 26 -17.45 10.67 -1.55
CA LEU A 26 -18.82 10.59 -2.07
C LEU A 26 -19.14 11.75 -3.05
N PHE A 27 -18.33 12.80 -3.08
CA PHE A 27 -18.53 14.02 -3.87
C PHE A 27 -17.25 14.41 -4.65
N PRO A 28 -16.80 13.56 -5.60
CA PRO A 28 -15.49 13.72 -6.23
C PRO A 28 -15.36 15.05 -6.98
N GLY A 29 -14.37 15.86 -6.61
CA GLY A 29 -14.07 17.13 -7.27
C GLY A 29 -15.04 18.28 -6.95
N GLU A 30 -16.09 18.05 -6.15
CA GLU A 30 -17.03 19.11 -5.76
C GLU A 30 -16.44 20.04 -4.69
N PHE A 31 -15.56 19.51 -3.82
CA PHE A 31 -15.02 20.24 -2.68
C PHE A 31 -13.48 20.20 -2.59
N PRO A 32 -12.74 20.64 -3.64
CA PRO A 32 -11.29 20.50 -3.68
C PRO A 32 -10.58 21.30 -2.57
N HIS A 33 -11.18 22.38 -2.07
CA HIS A 33 -10.63 23.13 -0.93
C HIS A 33 -10.74 22.35 0.40
N LEU A 34 -11.79 21.53 0.57
CA LEU A 34 -11.91 20.67 1.74
C LEU A 34 -10.99 19.46 1.64
N GLU A 35 -10.81 18.91 0.43
CA GLU A 35 -9.79 17.89 0.18
C GLU A 35 -8.40 18.42 0.55
N LEU A 36 -8.08 19.68 0.22
CA LEU A 36 -6.83 20.32 0.63
C LEU A 36 -6.72 20.43 2.16
N GLU A 37 -7.76 20.91 2.86
CA GLU A 37 -7.78 20.99 4.33
C GLU A 37 -7.54 19.62 4.98
N VAL A 38 -8.16 18.57 4.43
CA VAL A 38 -8.02 17.18 4.90
C VAL A 38 -6.59 16.66 4.69
N GLU A 39 -6.02 16.83 3.51
CA GLU A 39 -4.65 16.37 3.23
C GLU A 39 -3.60 17.18 3.99
N TYR A 40 -3.87 18.46 4.28
CA TYR A 40 -3.03 19.28 5.14
C TYR A 40 -3.05 18.79 6.59
N ALA A 41 -4.23 18.43 7.11
CA ALA A 41 -4.37 17.81 8.42
C ALA A 41 -3.63 16.47 8.47
N ALA A 42 -3.63 15.71 7.37
CA ALA A 42 -2.91 14.44 7.24
C ALA A 42 -1.39 14.57 7.06
N ARG A 43 -0.86 15.81 6.95
CA ARG A 43 0.55 16.09 6.63
C ARG A 43 0.98 15.55 5.26
N ASN A 44 0.02 15.35 4.36
CA ASN A 44 0.25 14.88 3.00
C ASN A 44 0.58 16.07 2.09
N TRP A 45 1.79 16.62 2.26
CA TRP A 45 2.24 17.83 1.57
C TRP A 45 2.23 17.69 0.05
N LYS A 46 2.50 16.48 -0.47
CA LYS A 46 2.39 16.18 -1.89
C LYS A 46 0.98 16.43 -2.40
N ALA A 47 -0.02 15.86 -1.72
CA ALA A 47 -1.41 16.02 -2.14
C ALA A 47 -1.89 17.46 -1.98
N VAL A 48 -1.49 18.16 -0.91
CA VAL A 48 -1.80 19.59 -0.73
C VAL A 48 -1.32 20.41 -1.92
N LYS A 49 -0.07 20.24 -2.35
CA LYS A 49 0.48 20.95 -3.52
C LYS A 49 -0.32 20.66 -4.79
N ARG A 50 -0.53 19.37 -5.08
CA ARG A 50 -1.28 18.92 -6.27
C ARG A 50 -2.70 19.48 -6.30
N ILE A 51 -3.41 19.45 -5.16
CA ILE A 51 -4.78 19.94 -5.07
C ILE A 51 -4.81 21.46 -5.22
N TYR A 52 -3.89 22.18 -4.57
CA TYR A 52 -3.79 23.64 -4.66
C TYR A 52 -3.61 24.13 -6.10
N GLU A 53 -2.75 23.46 -6.87
CA GLU A 53 -2.51 23.80 -8.28
C GLU A 53 -3.79 23.70 -9.13
N SER A 54 -4.72 22.82 -8.75
CA SER A 54 -6.02 22.64 -9.40
C SER A 54 -7.15 23.53 -8.86
N LEU A 55 -6.91 24.32 -7.81
CA LEU A 55 -7.95 25.18 -7.22
C LEU A 55 -8.33 26.34 -8.16
N PRO A 56 -9.60 26.80 -8.13
CA PRO A 56 -9.99 28.09 -8.69
C PRO A 56 -9.17 29.24 -8.09
N GLU A 57 -8.88 30.28 -8.86
CA GLU A 57 -8.05 31.43 -8.42
C GLU A 57 -8.60 32.12 -7.15
N GLU A 58 -9.92 32.23 -7.03
CA GLU A 58 -10.60 32.77 -5.85
C GLU A 58 -10.27 31.98 -4.57
N LEU A 59 -10.04 30.67 -4.69
CA LEU A 59 -9.69 29.80 -3.57
C LEU A 59 -8.18 29.75 -3.35
N LYS A 60 -7.36 29.91 -4.39
CA LYS A 60 -5.90 29.95 -4.24
C LYS A 60 -5.44 31.03 -3.26
N GLU A 61 -6.01 32.24 -3.36
CA GLU A 61 -5.69 33.34 -2.44
C GLU A 61 -5.94 32.94 -0.97
N LYS A 62 -7.06 32.24 -0.70
CA LYS A 62 -7.42 31.80 0.65
C LYS A 62 -6.49 30.71 1.20
N TYR A 63 -5.95 29.84 0.35
CA TYR A 63 -5.12 28.70 0.77
C TYR A 63 -3.63 28.87 0.46
N ALA A 64 -3.19 30.06 0.08
CA ALA A 64 -1.79 30.35 -0.27
C ALA A 64 -0.81 29.96 0.86
N GLU A 65 -1.13 30.29 2.11
CA GLU A 65 -0.28 29.94 3.26
C GLU A 65 -0.13 28.41 3.43
N HIS A 66 -1.20 27.65 3.17
CA HIS A 66 -1.16 26.19 3.25
C HIS A 66 -0.24 25.62 2.16
N TYR A 67 -0.30 26.20 0.97
CA TYR A 67 0.57 25.81 -0.15
C TYR A 67 2.03 26.18 0.09
N GLU A 68 2.31 27.37 0.59
CA GLU A 68 3.68 27.81 0.92
C GLU A 68 4.28 26.90 1.99
N HIS A 69 3.52 26.63 3.06
CA HIS A 69 3.94 25.69 4.09
C HIS A 69 4.19 24.29 3.52
N ALA A 70 3.22 23.71 2.78
CA ALA A 70 3.40 22.40 2.16
C ALA A 70 4.59 22.37 1.19
N THR A 71 4.86 23.45 0.47
CA THR A 71 6.01 23.56 -0.44
C THR A 71 7.33 23.58 0.31
N SER A 72 7.40 24.27 1.45
CA SER A 72 8.59 24.25 2.30
C SER A 72 8.86 22.90 2.95
N GLN A 73 7.80 22.14 3.24
CA GLN A 73 7.89 20.82 3.87
C GLN A 73 8.05 19.67 2.86
N TYR A 74 7.70 19.89 1.60
CA TYR A 74 7.80 18.89 0.54
C TYR A 74 9.20 18.90 -0.09
N SER A 75 10.04 17.97 0.33
CA SER A 75 11.41 17.80 -0.17
C SER A 75 11.47 16.89 -1.40
N ILE A 76 10.92 15.68 -1.29
CA ILE A 76 11.08 14.57 -2.25
C ILE A 76 9.74 13.85 -2.48
N ASP A 77 9.48 13.37 -3.70
CA ASP A 77 8.30 12.53 -3.96
C ASP A 77 8.48 11.13 -3.37
N TYR A 78 7.68 10.80 -2.36
CA TYR A 78 7.72 9.52 -1.64
C TYR A 78 6.78 8.45 -2.21
N SER A 79 6.12 8.69 -3.35
CA SER A 79 5.05 7.81 -3.82
C SER A 79 5.55 6.43 -4.23
N ARG A 80 6.73 6.38 -4.85
CA ARG A 80 7.34 5.13 -5.28
C ARG A 80 7.75 4.31 -4.07
N GLU A 81 8.39 4.94 -3.08
CA GLU A 81 8.80 4.33 -1.83
C GLU A 81 7.58 3.83 -1.05
N ALA A 82 6.49 4.60 -0.98
CA ALA A 82 5.26 4.17 -0.33
C ALA A 82 4.65 2.93 -1.01
N GLU A 83 4.63 2.90 -2.34
CA GLU A 83 4.14 1.75 -3.12
C GLU A 83 5.04 0.52 -2.93
N GLU A 84 6.36 0.70 -2.99
CA GLU A 84 7.35 -0.36 -2.77
C GLU A 84 7.23 -0.94 -1.34
N ALA A 85 7.07 -0.09 -0.32
CA ALA A 85 6.84 -0.52 1.05
C ALA A 85 5.58 -1.39 1.19
N LEU A 86 4.48 -1.02 0.53
CA LEU A 86 3.25 -1.80 0.52
C LEU A 86 3.44 -3.15 -0.19
N LYS A 87 4.13 -3.18 -1.33
CA LYS A 87 4.46 -4.44 -2.04
C LYS A 87 5.31 -5.37 -1.19
N GLU A 88 6.31 -4.83 -0.49
CA GLU A 88 7.16 -5.63 0.41
C GLU A 88 6.37 -6.17 1.62
N LEU A 89 5.42 -5.39 2.14
CA LEU A 89 4.47 -5.87 3.16
C LEU A 89 3.59 -7.01 2.68
N GLU A 90 3.07 -6.94 1.45
CA GLU A 90 2.27 -8.00 0.82
C GLU A 90 3.08 -9.28 0.61
N ARG A 91 4.35 -9.13 0.20
CA ARG A 91 5.32 -10.22 0.06
C ARG A 91 5.79 -10.79 1.40
N LYS A 92 5.32 -10.26 2.53
CA LYS A 92 5.76 -10.60 3.90
C LYS A 92 7.26 -10.35 4.13
N ASN A 93 7.89 -9.51 3.30
CA ASN A 93 9.26 -9.06 3.51
C ASN A 93 9.27 -7.86 4.46
N VAL A 94 9.12 -8.15 5.75
CA VAL A 94 8.99 -7.13 6.79
C VAL A 94 10.25 -6.22 6.87
N GLN A 95 11.44 -6.77 6.65
CA GLN A 95 12.69 -6.00 6.74
C GLN A 95 12.85 -5.04 5.56
N GLY A 96 12.54 -5.49 4.34
CA GLY A 96 12.53 -4.60 3.16
C GLY A 96 11.54 -3.45 3.33
N ALA A 97 10.32 -3.77 3.78
CA ALA A 97 9.30 -2.76 4.06
C ALA A 97 9.74 -1.76 5.15
N ILE A 98 10.47 -2.20 6.19
CA ILE A 98 11.01 -1.27 7.21
C ILE A 98 12.01 -0.31 6.60
N SER A 99 12.96 -0.80 5.82
CA SER A 99 14.00 0.05 5.22
C SER A 99 13.37 1.17 4.40
N ILE A 100 12.40 0.82 3.54
CA ILE A 100 11.70 1.77 2.69
C ILE A 100 10.83 2.72 3.52
N VAL A 101 10.13 2.24 4.54
CA VAL A 101 9.33 3.13 5.40
C VAL A 101 10.22 4.12 6.16
N GLU A 102 11.38 3.69 6.66
CA GLU A 102 12.29 4.59 7.39
C GLU A 102 12.94 5.64 6.48
N SER A 103 13.15 5.36 5.18
CA SER A 103 13.58 6.39 4.24
C SER A 103 12.51 7.49 4.08
N ILE A 104 11.22 7.13 4.02
CA ILE A 104 10.13 8.12 3.97
C ILE A 104 10.04 8.90 5.29
N VAL A 105 10.23 8.24 6.44
CA VAL A 105 10.18 8.87 7.77
C VAL A 105 11.22 9.98 7.93
N LYS A 106 12.38 9.85 7.27
CA LYS A 106 13.46 10.85 7.33
C LYS A 106 12.97 12.23 6.89
N ASP A 107 12.20 12.27 5.81
CA ASP A 107 11.65 13.49 5.24
C ASP A 107 10.24 13.82 5.76
N TYR A 108 9.43 12.79 6.06
CA TYR A 108 8.02 12.92 6.39
C TYR A 108 7.64 12.18 7.68
N PRO A 109 8.22 12.55 8.84
CA PRO A 109 8.02 11.82 10.10
C PRO A 109 6.59 11.90 10.65
N GLU A 110 5.84 12.93 10.27
CA GLU A 110 4.47 13.18 10.72
C GLU A 110 3.38 12.78 9.72
N LEU A 111 3.75 12.24 8.55
CA LEU A 111 2.79 11.78 7.56
C LEU A 111 1.95 10.64 8.12
N VAL A 112 0.62 10.82 8.12
CA VAL A 112 -0.34 9.89 8.75
C VAL A 112 -0.18 8.47 8.21
N GLU A 113 -0.07 8.32 6.89
CA GLU A 113 0.07 7.03 6.22
C GLU A 113 1.38 6.33 6.63
N VAL A 114 2.46 7.08 6.82
CA VAL A 114 3.76 6.54 7.24
C VAL A 114 3.70 6.06 8.68
N ILE A 115 3.06 6.81 9.58
CA ILE A 115 2.84 6.39 10.96
C ILE A 115 1.97 5.13 11.01
N ALA A 116 0.94 5.05 10.16
CA ALA A 116 0.11 3.87 10.01
C ALA A 116 0.90 2.65 9.51
N LEU A 117 1.81 2.82 8.55
CA LEU A 117 2.71 1.76 8.08
C LEU A 117 3.65 1.28 9.19
N ARG A 118 4.25 2.20 9.97
CA ARG A 118 5.09 1.86 11.13
C ARG A 118 4.32 1.10 12.20
N TYR A 119 3.06 1.48 12.46
CA TYR A 119 2.17 0.74 13.35
C TYR A 119 1.93 -0.69 12.84
N LYS A 120 1.63 -0.85 11.54
CA LYS A 120 1.40 -2.17 10.92
C LYS A 120 2.65 -3.06 10.98
N LEU A 121 3.83 -2.48 10.71
CA LEU A 121 5.12 -3.17 10.81
C LEU A 121 5.45 -3.60 12.25
N ALA A 122 5.21 -2.73 13.22
CA ALA A 122 5.36 -3.06 14.64
C ALA A 122 4.43 -4.21 15.05
N ARG A 123 3.19 -4.24 14.53
CA ARG A 123 2.22 -5.31 14.75
C ARG A 123 2.70 -6.64 14.17
N GLN A 124 3.21 -6.66 12.95
CA GLN A 124 3.77 -7.86 12.33
C GLN A 124 4.97 -8.43 13.10
N ARG A 125 5.80 -7.56 13.67
CA ARG A 125 6.96 -7.94 14.50
C ARG A 125 6.61 -8.28 15.94
N ASN A 126 5.35 -8.11 16.35
CA ASN A 126 4.91 -8.21 17.73
C ASN A 126 5.70 -7.29 18.69
N ASP A 127 6.17 -6.14 18.19
CA ASP A 127 6.90 -5.13 18.97
C ASP A 127 5.90 -4.25 19.73
N ARG A 128 5.60 -4.64 20.97
CA ARG A 128 4.59 -3.96 21.80
C ARG A 128 4.91 -2.50 22.10
N LYS A 129 6.20 -2.16 22.28
CA LYS A 129 6.60 -0.79 22.60
C LYS A 129 6.41 0.11 21.38
N ALA A 130 6.85 -0.35 20.21
CA ALA A 130 6.67 0.39 18.97
C ALA A 130 5.18 0.50 18.59
N MET A 131 4.41 -0.59 18.76
CA MET A 131 2.95 -0.56 18.53
C MET A 131 2.26 0.51 19.35
N GLU A 132 2.53 0.58 20.66
CA GLU A 132 1.91 1.57 21.54
C GLU A 132 2.31 3.00 21.16
N LYS A 133 3.60 3.21 20.87
CA LYS A 133 4.13 4.50 20.40
C LYS A 133 3.39 4.98 19.14
N TYR A 134 3.36 4.16 18.09
CA TYR A 134 2.75 4.56 16.82
C TYR A 134 1.23 4.63 16.89
N ARG A 135 0.59 3.78 17.71
CA ARG A 135 -0.84 3.89 18.00
C ARG A 135 -1.18 5.25 18.60
N LYS A 136 -0.43 5.69 19.62
CA LYS A 136 -0.66 6.99 20.26
C LYS A 136 -0.49 8.14 19.29
N LEU A 137 0.60 8.16 18.51
CA LEU A 137 0.84 9.18 17.48
C LEU A 137 -0.29 9.18 16.44
N LEU A 138 -0.72 8.01 15.98
CA LEU A 138 -1.79 7.91 15.01
C LEU A 138 -3.13 8.37 15.59
N MET A 139 -3.46 8.05 16.85
CA MET A 139 -4.67 8.59 17.51
C MET A 139 -4.62 10.10 17.72
N GLU A 140 -3.42 10.67 17.87
CA GLU A 140 -3.23 12.12 17.99
C GLU A 140 -3.42 12.86 16.66
N LEU A 141 -3.24 12.19 15.52
CA LEU A 141 -3.40 12.75 14.18
C LEU A 141 -4.73 12.34 13.52
N ASP A 142 -4.99 11.03 13.44
CA ASP A 142 -6.22 10.43 12.92
C ASP A 142 -6.68 9.23 13.78
N ARG A 143 -7.63 9.46 14.68
CA ARG A 143 -8.20 8.42 15.55
C ARG A 143 -9.10 7.43 14.82
N THR A 144 -9.45 7.72 13.56
CA THR A 144 -10.35 6.91 12.73
C THR A 144 -9.60 6.10 11.68
N HIS A 145 -8.26 6.14 11.70
CA HIS A 145 -7.45 5.44 10.72
C HIS A 145 -7.72 3.91 10.75
N PRO A 146 -7.92 3.23 9.60
CA PRO A 146 -8.40 1.84 9.57
C PRO A 146 -7.47 0.85 10.28
N VAL A 147 -6.16 1.09 10.24
CA VAL A 147 -5.17 0.21 10.91
C VAL A 147 -5.37 0.14 12.44
N LEU A 148 -5.98 1.15 13.06
CA LEU A 148 -6.28 1.15 14.50
C LEU A 148 -7.43 0.20 14.85
N LEU A 149 -8.28 -0.10 13.87
CA LEU A 149 -9.49 -0.93 13.97
C LEU A 149 -9.27 -2.36 13.46
N GLU A 150 -8.17 -2.62 12.76
CA GLU A 150 -7.66 -3.97 12.52
C GLU A 150 -7.24 -4.62 13.85
N ASN A 151 -8.21 -4.94 14.69
CA ASN A 151 -8.08 -6.05 15.62
C ASN A 151 -7.90 -7.27 14.75
N GLY A 152 -6.80 -8.00 14.99
CA GLY A 152 -6.45 -9.13 14.17
C GLY A 152 -7.67 -10.03 13.94
N LEU A 153 -7.98 -10.24 12.66
CA LEU A 153 -8.21 -11.59 12.15
C LEU A 153 -6.91 -12.41 12.38
N SER A 154 -6.41 -12.44 13.63
CA SER A 154 -5.82 -13.65 14.14
C SER A 154 -6.86 -14.71 13.82
N SER A 155 -6.40 -15.80 13.21
CA SER A 155 -6.94 -17.10 13.51
C SER A 155 -7.24 -17.16 15.02
N ARG A 156 -8.46 -16.79 15.41
CA ARG A 156 -9.09 -17.39 16.56
C ARG A 156 -9.23 -18.81 16.04
N LYS A 157 -8.22 -19.65 16.32
CA LYS A 157 -8.46 -21.08 16.40
C LYS A 157 -9.66 -21.14 17.30
N THR A 158 -10.83 -21.40 16.71
CA THR A 158 -12.08 -21.55 17.44
C THR A 158 -11.73 -22.47 18.58
N GLY A 159 -11.73 -21.93 19.80
CA GLY A 159 -11.30 -22.72 20.94
C GLY A 159 -12.16 -23.97 20.97
N LEU A 160 -11.62 -25.12 21.40
CA LEU A 160 -12.44 -26.32 21.63
C LEU A 160 -13.74 -25.97 22.38
N PHE A 161 -13.67 -24.99 23.27
CA PHE A 161 -14.81 -24.42 23.97
C PHE A 161 -15.87 -23.76 23.07
N GLU A 162 -15.46 -22.98 22.07
CA GLU A 162 -16.39 -22.33 21.12
C GLU A 162 -17.06 -23.36 20.21
N ILE A 163 -16.31 -24.35 19.74
CA ILE A 163 -16.86 -25.48 18.97
C ILE A 163 -17.85 -26.28 19.82
N LEU A 164 -17.52 -26.55 21.09
CA LEU A 164 -18.40 -27.22 22.03
C LEU A 164 -19.67 -26.40 22.31
N THR A 165 -19.56 -25.07 22.44
CA THR A 165 -20.74 -24.21 22.65
C THR A 165 -21.66 -24.19 21.44
N ILE A 166 -21.10 -24.12 20.22
CA ILE A 166 -21.88 -24.15 18.97
C ILE A 166 -22.51 -25.53 18.79
N SER A 167 -21.77 -26.60 19.04
CA SER A 167 -22.28 -27.98 19.03
C SER A 167 -23.43 -28.18 20.02
N LEU A 168 -23.31 -27.63 21.23
CA LEU A 168 -24.35 -27.70 22.25
C LEU A 168 -25.60 -26.91 21.84
N LEU A 169 -25.44 -25.71 21.28
CA LEU A 169 -26.55 -24.90 20.77
C LEU A 169 -27.29 -25.59 19.62
N VAL A 170 -26.56 -26.21 18.69
CA VAL A 170 -27.15 -27.00 17.59
C VAL A 170 -27.89 -28.22 18.14
N ALA A 171 -27.33 -28.92 19.13
CA ALA A 171 -27.99 -30.06 19.77
C ALA A 171 -29.29 -29.64 20.48
N ILE A 172 -29.27 -28.53 21.22
CA ILE A 172 -30.47 -27.97 21.88
C ILE A 172 -31.51 -27.60 20.82
N PHE A 173 -31.11 -26.93 19.74
CA PHE A 173 -32.00 -26.55 18.65
C PHE A 173 -32.67 -27.77 17.98
N LEU A 174 -31.90 -28.84 17.73
CA LEU A 174 -32.42 -30.08 17.18
C LEU A 174 -33.37 -30.79 18.15
N VAL A 175 -33.09 -30.80 19.46
CA VAL A 175 -33.99 -31.36 20.48
C VAL A 175 -35.29 -30.56 20.55
N SER A 176 -35.25 -29.23 20.47
CA SER A 176 -36.47 -28.40 20.43
C SER A 176 -37.28 -28.63 19.16
N LEU A 177 -36.63 -28.82 18.00
CA LEU A 177 -37.29 -29.21 16.75
C LEU A 177 -37.94 -30.59 16.84
N PHE A 178 -37.26 -31.54 17.50
CA PHE A 178 -37.79 -32.90 17.70
C PHE A 178 -38.95 -32.91 18.70
N ALA A 179 -38.90 -32.10 19.76
CA ALA A 179 -39.98 -31.94 20.72
C ALA A 179 -41.26 -31.35 20.08
N LEU A 180 -41.11 -30.46 19.10
CA LEU A 180 -42.23 -29.96 18.29
C LEU A 180 -42.85 -31.05 17.40
N TYR A 181 -42.06 -32.05 16.98
CA TYR A 181 -42.52 -33.14 16.11
C TYR A 181 -43.09 -34.35 16.88
N ILE A 182 -42.73 -34.52 18.15
CA ILE A 182 -43.26 -35.57 19.05
C ILE A 182 -44.19 -34.94 20.10
N VAL A 183 -45.12 -34.10 19.67
CA VAL A 183 -46.32 -33.84 20.48
C VAL A 183 -47.35 -34.90 20.10
N PRO A 184 -47.49 -36.01 20.86
CA PRO A 184 -48.61 -36.92 20.64
C PRO A 184 -49.90 -36.19 20.99
N SER A 185 -50.77 -36.02 20.00
CA SER A 185 -52.16 -35.59 20.20
C SER A 185 -52.88 -36.66 21.02
N SER A 186 -52.84 -36.54 22.34
CA SER A 186 -53.55 -37.43 23.25
C SER A 186 -54.05 -36.62 24.44
N VAL A 187 -55.04 -35.77 24.17
CA VAL A 187 -55.86 -35.18 25.23
C VAL A 187 -56.81 -36.27 25.73
N LYS A 188 -56.49 -36.87 26.88
CA LYS A 188 -57.48 -37.51 27.75
C LYS A 188 -57.66 -36.67 29.00
N LYS A 189 -58.94 -36.48 29.33
CA LYS A 189 -59.49 -35.67 30.42
C LYS A 189 -59.09 -36.15 31.83
N GLU A 190 -59.02 -35.15 32.70
CA GLU A 190 -59.28 -35.13 34.16
C GLU A 190 -58.23 -35.74 35.11
N SER A 191 -57.57 -34.85 35.87
CA SER A 191 -57.65 -34.84 37.33
C SER A 191 -57.17 -33.49 37.90
N GLU A 192 -57.97 -32.93 38.80
CA GLU A 192 -57.89 -31.59 39.39
C GLU A 192 -56.68 -31.40 40.33
N THR A 193 -56.04 -30.23 40.26
CA THR A 193 -55.32 -29.60 41.38
C THR A 193 -55.47 -28.08 41.26
N PRO A 194 -55.46 -27.32 42.37
CA PRO A 194 -55.91 -25.94 42.39
C PRO A 194 -54.91 -25.04 41.66
N VAL A 195 -55.32 -24.50 40.52
CA VAL A 195 -54.57 -23.49 39.79
C VAL A 195 -54.75 -22.16 40.50
N ILE A 196 -53.67 -21.64 41.08
CA ILE A 196 -53.55 -20.23 41.42
C ILE A 196 -53.53 -19.49 40.09
N GLU A 197 -54.62 -18.78 39.78
CA GLU A 197 -54.79 -17.98 38.58
C GLU A 197 -53.89 -16.73 38.68
N GLN A 198 -52.61 -16.88 38.37
CA GLN A 198 -51.77 -15.75 37.97
C GLN A 198 -51.94 -15.57 36.46
N THR A 199 -52.86 -14.70 36.08
CA THR A 199 -52.96 -14.18 34.71
C THR A 199 -51.72 -13.33 34.44
N VAL A 200 -50.64 -13.96 33.98
CA VAL A 200 -49.48 -13.24 33.46
C VAL A 200 -49.91 -12.62 32.14
N ASP A 201 -49.98 -11.28 32.11
CA ASP A 201 -50.27 -10.53 30.91
C ASP A 201 -49.14 -10.71 29.88
N ILE A 202 -49.39 -11.51 28.85
CA ILE A 202 -48.43 -11.90 27.81
C ILE A 202 -48.37 -10.91 26.63
N LYS A 203 -49.26 -9.90 26.59
CA LYS A 203 -49.25 -8.86 25.55
C LYS A 203 -47.91 -8.14 25.36
N PRO A 204 -47.13 -7.83 26.42
CA PRO A 204 -45.82 -7.19 26.26
C PRO A 204 -44.80 -8.12 25.58
N LEU A 205 -44.97 -9.43 25.70
CA LEU A 205 -44.08 -10.40 25.08
C LEU A 205 -44.42 -10.58 23.60
N GLU A 206 -45.71 -10.62 23.25
CA GLU A 206 -46.19 -10.66 21.86
C GLU A 206 -45.71 -9.44 21.07
N GLN A 207 -45.81 -8.25 21.65
CA GLN A 207 -45.35 -7.01 21.01
C GLN A 207 -43.82 -7.01 20.78
N ARG A 208 -43.04 -7.52 21.74
CA ARG A 208 -41.57 -7.64 21.58
C ARG A 208 -41.18 -8.67 20.52
N VAL A 209 -41.96 -9.75 20.38
CA VAL A 209 -41.75 -10.72 19.30
C VAL A 209 -42.03 -10.08 17.94
N GLU A 210 -43.09 -9.28 17.84
CA GLU A 210 -43.45 -8.58 16.60
C GLU A 210 -42.41 -7.51 16.22
N ASP A 211 -41.89 -6.76 17.18
CA ASP A 211 -40.79 -5.81 16.98
C ASP A 211 -39.51 -6.51 16.51
N VAL A 212 -39.17 -7.68 17.08
CA VAL A 212 -38.01 -8.47 16.66
C VAL A 212 -38.18 -8.99 15.24
N LEU A 213 -39.37 -9.48 14.88
CA LEU A 213 -39.67 -9.94 13.52
C LEU A 213 -39.58 -8.80 12.49
N SER A 214 -40.06 -7.61 12.85
CA SER A 214 -39.93 -6.40 12.02
C SER A 214 -38.46 -6.04 11.79
N ASN A 215 -37.64 -6.05 12.85
CA ASN A 215 -36.21 -5.77 12.75
C ASN A 215 -35.46 -6.81 11.90
N ILE A 216 -35.82 -8.09 12.01
CA ILE A 216 -35.26 -9.16 11.18
C ILE A 216 -35.62 -8.96 9.70
N ALA A 217 -36.84 -8.52 9.39
CA ALA A 217 -37.27 -8.24 8.02
C ALA A 217 -36.46 -7.09 7.40
N VAL A 218 -36.30 -5.98 8.13
CA VAL A 218 -35.48 -4.82 7.70
C VAL A 218 -34.02 -5.22 7.50
N LEU A 219 -33.47 -6.04 8.40
CA LEU A 219 -32.10 -6.53 8.27
C LEU A 219 -31.93 -7.45 7.05
N SER A 220 -32.90 -8.32 6.77
CA SER A 220 -32.90 -9.18 5.59
C SER A 220 -32.95 -8.37 4.29
N GLU A 221 -33.77 -7.32 4.24
CA GLU A 221 -33.81 -6.40 3.09
C GLU A 221 -32.48 -5.66 2.91
N SER A 222 -31.88 -5.18 4.01
CA SER A 222 -30.59 -4.50 4.00
C SER A 222 -29.47 -5.42 3.52
N MET A 223 -29.47 -6.70 3.94
CA MET A 223 -28.53 -7.70 3.43
C MET A 223 -28.72 -7.97 1.93
N GLY A 224 -29.97 -8.00 1.44
CA GLY A 224 -30.26 -8.13 0.02
C GLY A 224 -29.64 -6.99 -0.81
N LYS A 225 -29.88 -5.74 -0.41
CA LYS A 225 -29.30 -4.55 -1.07
C LYS A 225 -27.77 -4.55 -1.03
N LEU A 226 -27.19 -5.00 0.08
CA LEU A 226 -25.74 -5.10 0.22
C LEU A 226 -25.18 -6.20 -0.70
N ASN A 227 -25.86 -7.34 -0.82
CA ASN A 227 -25.48 -8.40 -1.76
C ASN A 227 -25.53 -7.91 -3.21
N ASP A 228 -26.60 -7.21 -3.60
CA ASP A 228 -26.74 -6.66 -4.95
C ASP A 228 -25.65 -5.62 -5.25
N LEU A 229 -25.29 -4.77 -4.28
CA LEU A 229 -24.20 -3.80 -4.42
C LEU A 229 -22.83 -4.48 -4.56
N VAL A 230 -22.57 -5.51 -3.76
CA VAL A 230 -21.33 -6.30 -3.81
C VAL A 230 -21.22 -7.02 -5.15
N GLU A 231 -22.31 -7.61 -5.65
CA GLU A 231 -22.33 -8.30 -6.93
C GLU A 231 -22.13 -7.32 -8.09
N GLY A 232 -22.76 -6.14 -8.05
CA GLY A 232 -22.53 -5.07 -9.01
C GLY A 232 -21.05 -4.63 -9.05
N ARG A 233 -20.45 -4.35 -7.89
CA ARG A 233 -19.02 -4.00 -7.79
C ARG A 233 -18.11 -5.14 -8.27
N PHE A 234 -18.47 -6.39 -8.00
CA PHE A 234 -17.70 -7.54 -8.46
C PHE A 234 -17.72 -7.64 -9.99
N THR A 235 -18.86 -7.39 -10.63
CA THR A 235 -18.95 -7.38 -12.10
C THR A 235 -18.17 -6.22 -12.73
N GLU A 236 -18.17 -5.05 -12.10
CA GLU A 236 -17.40 -3.86 -12.53
C GLU A 236 -15.88 -4.13 -12.44
N VAL A 237 -15.42 -4.66 -11.31
CA VAL A 237 -14.01 -5.07 -11.15
C VAL A 237 -13.64 -6.17 -12.14
N GLN A 238 -14.53 -7.12 -12.42
CA GLN A 238 -14.26 -8.18 -13.40
C GLN A 238 -14.13 -7.62 -14.82
N SER A 239 -14.92 -6.60 -15.20
CA SER A 239 -14.75 -5.94 -16.50
C SER A 239 -13.45 -5.16 -16.56
N ASP A 240 -13.10 -4.42 -15.51
CA ASP A 240 -11.86 -3.64 -15.48
C ASP A 240 -10.62 -4.54 -15.57
N VAL A 241 -10.63 -5.67 -14.85
CA VAL A 241 -9.56 -6.68 -14.95
C VAL A 241 -9.44 -7.23 -16.36
N LYS A 242 -10.56 -7.43 -17.06
CA LYS A 242 -10.54 -7.88 -18.45
C LYS A 242 -9.94 -6.83 -19.37
N THR A 243 -10.33 -5.56 -19.24
CA THR A 243 -9.78 -4.45 -20.02
C THR A 243 -8.28 -4.29 -19.79
N VAL A 244 -7.83 -4.33 -18.53
CA VAL A 244 -6.41 -4.29 -18.19
C VAL A 244 -5.65 -5.47 -18.80
N SER A 245 -6.25 -6.67 -18.84
CA SER A 245 -5.64 -7.83 -19.50
C SER A 245 -5.51 -7.65 -21.01
N GLU A 246 -6.49 -7.03 -21.67
CA GLU A 246 -6.45 -6.73 -23.10
C GLU A 246 -5.39 -5.66 -23.41
N ASP A 247 -5.30 -4.62 -22.57
CA ASP A 247 -4.29 -3.57 -22.67
C ASP A 247 -2.87 -4.14 -22.47
N LEU A 248 -2.69 -5.10 -21.56
CA LEU A 248 -1.42 -5.76 -21.32
C LEU A 248 -0.96 -6.57 -22.54
N GLU A 249 -1.87 -7.25 -23.24
CA GLU A 249 -1.55 -7.96 -24.48
C GLU A 249 -1.20 -6.99 -25.61
N SER A 250 -1.94 -5.89 -25.76
CA SER A 250 -1.61 -4.82 -26.71
C SER A 250 -0.21 -4.23 -26.46
N LEU A 251 0.15 -4.02 -25.18
CA LEU A 251 1.48 -3.54 -24.80
C LEU A 251 2.59 -4.55 -25.13
N LYS A 252 2.35 -5.85 -24.93
CA LYS A 252 3.30 -6.91 -25.32
C LYS A 252 3.54 -6.91 -26.82
N ASP A 253 2.49 -6.75 -27.63
CA ASP A 253 2.60 -6.66 -29.08
C ASP A 253 3.38 -5.43 -29.54
N LEU A 254 3.16 -4.28 -28.89
CA LEU A 254 3.93 -3.06 -29.13
C LEU A 254 5.42 -3.25 -28.80
N LEU A 255 5.73 -3.88 -27.67
CA LEU A 255 7.10 -4.21 -27.26
C LEU A 255 7.76 -5.18 -28.25
N ALA A 256 7.04 -6.20 -28.71
CA ALA A 256 7.54 -7.13 -29.73
C ALA A 256 7.86 -6.40 -31.04
N ASN A 257 7.00 -5.49 -31.48
CA ASN A 257 7.23 -4.66 -32.67
C ASN A 257 8.44 -3.72 -32.51
N LEU A 258 8.58 -3.08 -31.34
CA LEU A 258 9.74 -2.23 -31.04
C LEU A 258 11.03 -3.03 -31.07
N ASN A 259 11.06 -4.23 -30.48
CA ASN A 259 12.22 -5.12 -30.52
C ASN A 259 12.58 -5.52 -31.97
N ARG A 260 11.59 -5.80 -32.82
CA ARG A 260 11.84 -6.09 -34.25
C ARG A 260 12.44 -4.88 -34.97
N LYS A 261 11.92 -3.67 -34.72
CA LYS A 261 12.49 -2.43 -35.29
C LYS A 261 13.91 -2.18 -34.80
N LEU A 262 14.17 -2.41 -33.51
CA LEU A 262 15.50 -2.25 -32.92
C LEU A 262 16.50 -3.21 -33.56
N SER A 263 16.12 -4.47 -33.74
CA SER A 263 16.94 -5.46 -34.46
C SER A 263 17.19 -5.09 -35.93
N GLN A 264 16.19 -4.52 -36.62
CA GLN A 264 16.38 -4.00 -37.98
C GLN A 264 17.37 -2.83 -38.03
N ILE A 265 17.31 -1.93 -37.05
CA ILE A 265 18.24 -0.80 -36.91
C ILE A 265 19.66 -1.32 -36.61
N GLU A 266 19.81 -2.28 -35.71
CA GLU A 266 21.10 -2.92 -35.40
C GLU A 266 21.71 -3.58 -36.65
N SER A 267 20.90 -4.28 -37.44
CA SER A 267 21.33 -4.86 -38.71
C SER A 267 21.73 -3.80 -39.75
N ALA A 268 20.97 -2.70 -39.85
CA ALA A 268 21.31 -1.57 -40.70
C ALA A 268 22.61 -0.87 -40.27
N LEU A 269 22.85 -0.74 -38.96
CA LEU A 269 24.09 -0.19 -38.41
C LEU A 269 25.29 -1.12 -38.69
N SER A 270 25.11 -2.44 -38.58
CA SER A 270 26.17 -3.40 -38.91
C SER A 270 26.58 -3.36 -40.39
N THR A 271 25.64 -3.09 -41.29
CA THR A 271 25.92 -2.97 -42.73
C THR A 271 26.61 -1.64 -43.05
N ILE A 272 26.29 -0.55 -42.33
CA ILE A 272 26.98 0.74 -42.44
C ILE A 272 28.43 0.64 -41.96
N SER A 273 28.72 -0.13 -40.89
CA SER A 273 30.08 -0.36 -40.40
C SER A 273 31.00 -1.13 -41.38
N THR A 274 30.46 -1.74 -42.44
CA THR A 274 31.24 -2.51 -43.43
C THR A 274 31.60 -1.76 -44.71
N ARG A 275 31.18 -0.49 -44.87
CA ARG A 275 31.62 0.34 -46.01
C ARG A 275 32.88 1.13 -45.63
N GLU A 276 33.90 1.02 -46.47
CA GLU A 276 35.23 1.61 -46.26
C GLU A 276 35.19 3.13 -45.94
N SER A 277 35.98 3.44 -44.92
CA SER A 277 36.58 4.71 -44.49
C SER A 277 36.46 5.92 -45.40
N THR A 278 35.56 6.82 -45.02
CA THR A 278 35.82 8.28 -45.03
C THR A 278 36.20 8.69 -43.59
N PRO A 279 37.09 9.67 -43.38
CA PRO A 279 37.76 9.87 -42.09
C PRO A 279 36.74 9.98 -40.96
N SER A 280 36.83 9.03 -40.04
CA SER A 280 35.94 8.87 -38.91
C SER A 280 35.90 10.17 -38.11
N VAL A 281 34.78 10.90 -38.21
CA VAL A 281 34.39 11.79 -37.12
C VAL A 281 34.16 10.85 -35.94
N VAL A 282 35.11 10.82 -35.02
CA VAL A 282 34.94 10.16 -33.73
C VAL A 282 33.69 10.77 -33.11
N TYR A 283 32.57 10.05 -33.17
CA TYR A 283 31.37 10.44 -32.45
C TYR A 283 31.69 10.27 -30.97
N VAL A 284 32.13 11.36 -30.35
CA VAL A 284 32.19 11.50 -28.91
C VAL A 284 30.78 11.95 -28.51
N PRO A 285 29.96 11.09 -27.86
CA PRO A 285 28.66 11.50 -27.39
C PRO A 285 28.81 12.73 -26.51
N SER A 286 27.91 13.71 -26.62
CA SER A 286 27.95 14.90 -25.75
C SER A 286 27.97 14.47 -24.28
N LYS A 287 28.67 15.23 -23.43
CA LYS A 287 28.80 14.94 -21.99
C LYS A 287 27.44 14.68 -21.34
N GLU A 288 26.45 15.52 -21.64
CA GLU A 288 25.07 15.38 -21.16
C GLU A 288 24.39 14.10 -21.64
N SER A 289 24.64 13.69 -22.89
CA SER A 289 24.14 12.42 -23.43
C SER A 289 24.76 11.19 -22.76
N ARG A 290 26.02 11.26 -22.30
CA ARG A 290 26.66 10.16 -21.56
C ARG A 290 26.07 9.96 -20.17
N ILE A 291 25.83 11.05 -19.44
CA ILE A 291 25.28 10.98 -18.08
C ILE A 291 23.84 10.44 -18.08
N GLU A 292 23.01 10.84 -19.05
CA GLU A 292 21.65 10.30 -19.17
C GLU A 292 21.64 8.81 -19.54
N ARG A 293 22.59 8.35 -20.36
CA ARG A 293 22.77 6.91 -20.62
C ARG A 293 23.25 6.17 -19.37
N ALA A 294 24.21 6.72 -18.64
CA ALA A 294 24.67 6.14 -17.38
C ALA A 294 23.53 6.00 -16.36
N LYS A 295 22.68 7.01 -16.23
CA LYS A 295 21.50 7.00 -15.36
C LYS A 295 20.51 5.90 -15.77
N SER A 296 20.24 5.76 -17.06
CA SER A 296 19.38 4.69 -17.59
C SER A 296 19.94 3.30 -17.33
N LEU A 297 21.26 3.12 -17.50
CA LEU A 297 21.97 1.87 -17.24
C LEU A 297 21.98 1.53 -15.75
N TRP A 298 22.18 2.51 -14.88
CA TRP A 298 22.07 2.36 -13.42
C TRP A 298 20.68 1.85 -13.03
N PHE A 299 19.61 2.52 -13.46
CA PHE A 299 18.24 2.07 -13.19
C PHE A 299 17.99 0.64 -13.69
N LEU A 300 18.42 0.32 -14.91
CA LEU A 300 18.25 -1.02 -15.45
C LEU A 300 19.04 -2.08 -14.65
N GLY A 301 20.26 -1.76 -14.24
CA GLY A 301 21.07 -2.61 -13.37
C GLY A 301 20.39 -2.88 -12.02
N TYR A 302 19.79 -1.84 -11.42
CA TYR A 302 19.03 -1.97 -10.18
C TYR A 302 17.79 -2.86 -10.34
N MET A 303 17.07 -2.75 -11.46
CA MET A 303 15.93 -3.63 -11.75
C MET A 303 16.33 -5.10 -11.89
N PHE A 304 17.47 -5.38 -12.54
CA PHE A 304 18.00 -6.75 -12.61
C PHE A 304 18.46 -7.26 -11.24
N TYR A 305 19.07 -6.41 -10.43
CA TYR A 305 19.46 -6.74 -9.05
C TYR A 305 18.23 -7.14 -8.21
N LEU A 306 17.14 -6.37 -8.25
CA LEU A 306 15.89 -6.68 -7.55
C LEU A 306 15.26 -8.01 -8.00
N ARG A 307 15.42 -8.35 -9.29
CA ARG A 307 14.99 -9.63 -9.87
C ARG A 307 15.93 -10.79 -9.57
N ARG A 308 17.03 -10.55 -8.86
CA ARG A 308 18.10 -11.52 -8.55
C ARG A 308 18.85 -12.02 -9.78
N GLU A 309 18.76 -11.28 -10.89
CA GLU A 309 19.48 -11.54 -12.15
C GLU A 309 20.85 -10.85 -12.08
N TYR A 310 21.68 -11.27 -11.12
CA TYR A 310 22.89 -10.54 -10.72
C TYR A 310 23.92 -10.39 -11.84
N ASP A 311 24.03 -11.37 -12.74
CA ASP A 311 24.90 -11.27 -13.90
C ASP A 311 24.51 -10.10 -14.82
N GLU A 312 23.22 -9.91 -15.09
CA GLU A 312 22.74 -8.78 -15.91
C GLU A 312 22.91 -7.47 -15.15
N ALA A 313 22.63 -7.45 -13.85
CA ALA A 313 22.84 -6.27 -13.02
C ALA A 313 24.30 -5.78 -13.09
N ILE A 314 25.26 -6.69 -12.90
CA ILE A 314 26.70 -6.39 -13.00
C ILE A 314 27.05 -5.77 -14.35
N ARG A 315 26.60 -6.38 -15.46
CA ARG A 315 26.87 -5.85 -16.81
C ARG A 315 26.36 -4.42 -17.00
N ARG A 316 25.18 -4.10 -16.48
CA ARG A 316 24.62 -2.74 -16.59
C ARG A 316 25.35 -1.74 -15.72
N PHE A 317 25.75 -2.13 -14.51
CA PHE A 317 26.55 -1.27 -13.66
C PHE A 317 27.96 -1.03 -14.22
N ASP A 318 28.59 -2.03 -14.84
CA ASP A 318 29.87 -1.86 -15.54
C ASP A 318 29.78 -0.79 -16.63
N LEU A 319 28.77 -0.90 -17.50
CA LEU A 319 28.53 0.09 -18.56
C LEU A 319 28.19 1.48 -17.99
N ALA A 320 27.45 1.55 -16.88
CA ALA A 320 27.16 2.81 -16.23
C ALA A 320 28.44 3.48 -15.69
N ILE A 321 29.35 2.71 -15.08
CA ILE A 321 30.65 3.20 -14.62
C ILE A 321 31.48 3.76 -15.79
N GLU A 322 31.51 3.04 -16.92
CA GLU A 322 32.20 3.48 -18.14
C GLU A 322 31.65 4.82 -18.68
N GLU A 323 30.32 4.97 -18.72
CA GLU A 323 29.67 6.19 -19.20
C GLU A 323 29.84 7.39 -18.24
N ILE A 324 29.89 7.14 -16.92
CA ILE A 324 30.17 8.17 -15.90
C ILE A 324 31.63 8.64 -15.99
N GLY A 325 32.58 7.71 -16.10
CA GLY A 325 34.01 8.03 -16.07
C GLY A 325 34.40 8.80 -14.80
N GLU A 326 35.15 9.89 -14.96
CA GLU A 326 35.61 10.74 -13.84
C GLU A 326 34.56 11.74 -13.34
N GLU A 327 33.40 11.84 -13.99
CA GLU A 327 32.37 12.82 -13.65
C GLU A 327 31.81 12.56 -12.24
N ASN A 328 31.52 13.63 -11.50
CA ASN A 328 30.88 13.56 -10.20
C ASN A 328 29.36 13.72 -10.38
N VAL A 329 28.62 12.61 -10.26
CA VAL A 329 27.17 12.56 -10.38
C VAL A 329 26.56 11.91 -9.15
N TYR A 330 25.35 12.36 -8.78
CA TYR A 330 24.73 12.02 -7.51
C TYR A 330 24.44 10.52 -7.30
N PHE A 331 24.41 9.73 -8.37
CA PHE A 331 24.12 8.28 -8.34
C PHE A 331 25.37 7.42 -8.57
N LYS A 332 26.56 8.03 -8.56
CA LYS A 332 27.80 7.31 -8.88
C LYS A 332 28.10 6.25 -7.82
N ASP A 333 28.00 6.60 -6.55
CA ASP A 333 28.17 5.68 -5.43
C ASP A 333 27.14 4.54 -5.46
N ASP A 334 25.86 4.82 -5.76
CA ASP A 334 24.84 3.79 -5.97
C ASP A 334 25.32 2.69 -6.94
N VAL A 335 25.85 3.09 -8.10
CA VAL A 335 26.29 2.16 -9.14
C VAL A 335 27.40 1.23 -8.63
N TYR A 336 28.39 1.77 -7.92
CA TYR A 336 29.49 0.97 -7.38
C TYR A 336 29.03 0.05 -6.25
N TYR A 337 28.17 0.55 -5.37
CA TYR A 337 27.63 -0.21 -4.25
C TYR A 337 26.76 -1.39 -4.71
N TYR A 338 25.77 -1.15 -5.58
CA TYR A 338 24.88 -2.21 -6.08
C TYR A 338 25.61 -3.22 -6.97
N ARG A 339 26.69 -2.81 -7.64
CA ARG A 339 27.59 -3.75 -8.31
C ARG A 339 28.28 -4.68 -7.32
N ALA A 340 28.84 -4.16 -6.24
CA ALA A 340 29.46 -4.97 -5.18
C ALA A 340 28.45 -5.94 -4.53
N LEU A 341 27.23 -5.46 -4.22
CA LEU A 341 26.14 -6.30 -3.73
C LEU A 341 25.75 -7.38 -4.73
N SER A 342 25.70 -7.07 -6.02
CA SER A 342 25.36 -8.06 -7.04
C SER A 342 26.36 -9.22 -7.07
N TYR A 343 27.67 -8.93 -6.93
CA TYR A 343 28.68 -9.98 -6.78
C TYR A 343 28.50 -10.78 -5.48
N TYR A 344 28.18 -10.10 -4.37
CA TYR A 344 27.93 -10.75 -3.07
C TYR A 344 26.77 -11.76 -3.17
N PHE A 345 25.61 -11.32 -3.66
CA PHE A 345 24.42 -12.18 -3.76
C PHE A 345 24.50 -13.23 -4.86
N LYS A 346 25.34 -13.02 -5.89
CA LYS A 346 25.71 -14.06 -6.87
C LYS A 346 26.58 -15.16 -6.23
N GLY A 347 27.23 -14.88 -5.10
CA GLY A 347 28.10 -15.80 -4.38
C GLY A 347 29.59 -15.69 -4.74
N ASP A 348 29.98 -14.73 -5.58
CA ASP A 348 31.40 -14.41 -5.83
C ASP A 348 31.90 -13.45 -4.74
N LEU A 349 32.12 -14.03 -3.57
CA LEU A 349 32.52 -13.30 -2.38
C LEU A 349 33.91 -12.68 -2.52
N SER A 350 34.82 -13.30 -3.28
CA SER A 350 36.15 -12.75 -3.54
C SER A 350 36.08 -11.42 -4.28
N THR A 351 35.28 -11.34 -5.35
CA THR A 351 35.11 -10.10 -6.09
C THR A 351 34.33 -9.09 -5.27
N ALA A 352 33.27 -9.52 -4.57
CA ALA A 352 32.48 -8.64 -3.72
C ALA A 352 33.34 -7.95 -2.64
N ARG A 353 34.24 -8.69 -1.96
CA ARG A 353 35.15 -8.14 -0.95
C ARG A 353 35.97 -6.99 -1.52
N ARG A 354 36.67 -7.25 -2.63
CA ARG A 354 37.51 -6.24 -3.29
C ARG A 354 36.70 -5.00 -3.68
N LEU A 355 35.47 -5.19 -4.15
CA LEU A 355 34.62 -4.07 -4.58
C LEU A 355 34.05 -3.26 -3.43
N PHE A 356 33.73 -3.88 -2.29
CA PHE A 356 33.33 -3.14 -1.10
C PHE A 356 34.51 -2.37 -0.49
N GLU A 357 35.72 -2.94 -0.49
CA GLU A 357 36.94 -2.24 -0.07
C GLU A 357 37.20 -1.00 -0.97
N ASP A 358 37.15 -1.18 -2.29
CA ASP A 358 37.28 -0.09 -3.28
C ASP A 358 36.18 0.96 -3.11
N PHE A 359 34.95 0.54 -2.81
CA PHE A 359 33.82 1.44 -2.58
C PHE A 359 34.05 2.35 -1.37
N ILE A 360 34.45 1.80 -0.23
CA ILE A 360 34.70 2.56 1.00
C ILE A 360 35.86 3.56 0.81
N GLU A 361 36.90 3.17 0.05
CA GLU A 361 38.02 4.07 -0.27
C GLU A 361 37.58 5.22 -1.19
N LYS A 362 36.76 4.93 -2.20
CA LYS A 362 36.32 5.93 -3.20
C LYS A 362 35.20 6.85 -2.72
N PHE A 363 34.31 6.34 -1.87
CA PHE A 363 33.10 7.04 -1.44
C PHE A 363 32.94 7.00 0.09
N PRO A 364 33.92 7.49 0.87
CA PRO A 364 33.90 7.38 2.33
C PRO A 364 32.68 8.06 2.97
N ASP A 365 32.18 9.13 2.35
CA ASP A 365 31.02 9.90 2.83
C ASP A 365 29.66 9.39 2.28
N SER A 366 29.64 8.27 1.53
CA SER A 366 28.39 7.70 1.01
C SER A 366 27.53 7.12 2.14
N GLU A 367 26.20 7.19 1.98
CA GLU A 367 25.26 6.59 2.92
C GLU A 367 25.37 5.06 2.97
N TYR A 368 25.99 4.44 1.97
CA TYR A 368 26.21 2.99 1.91
C TYR A 368 27.52 2.51 2.55
N THR A 369 28.37 3.41 3.06
CA THR A 369 29.67 3.04 3.63
C THR A 369 29.53 2.07 4.81
N ASP A 370 28.61 2.37 5.74
CA ASP A 370 28.32 1.50 6.90
C ASP A 370 27.80 0.13 6.47
N ASP A 371 26.98 0.09 5.42
CA ASP A 371 26.45 -1.16 4.87
C ASP A 371 27.54 -1.96 4.15
N ALA A 372 28.39 -1.31 3.36
CA ALA A 372 29.53 -1.95 2.71
C ALA A 372 30.47 -2.60 3.74
N GLU A 373 30.76 -1.91 4.85
CA GLU A 373 31.50 -2.48 5.97
C GLU A 373 30.79 -3.69 6.59
N TYR A 374 29.47 -3.59 6.75
CA TYR A 374 28.65 -4.68 7.29
C TYR A 374 28.77 -5.95 6.43
N PHE A 375 28.78 -5.82 5.09
CA PHE A 375 28.96 -6.94 4.17
C PHE A 375 30.39 -7.47 4.18
N LEU A 376 31.40 -6.60 4.23
CA LEU A 376 32.82 -7.00 4.32
C LEU A 376 33.14 -7.86 5.54
N LYS A 377 32.49 -7.59 6.67
CA LYS A 377 32.62 -8.37 7.91
C LYS A 377 32.01 -9.78 7.81
N ARG A 378 31.20 -10.04 6.77
CA ARG A 378 30.42 -11.28 6.57
C ARG A 378 30.83 -12.09 5.36
N ILE A 379 31.62 -11.50 4.47
CA ILE A 379 32.46 -12.22 3.51
C ILE A 379 33.63 -12.80 4.29
#